data_AF-A0A1D1ZV37-F1
#
_entry.id   AF-A0A1D1ZV37-F1
#
_cell.length_a   1.000
_cell.length_b   1.000
_cell.length_c   1.000
_cell.angle_alpha   90.00
_cell.angle_beta   90.00
_cell.angle_gamma   90.00
#
_symmetry.space_group_name_H-M   'P 1'
#
loop_
_entity.id
_entity.type
_entity.pdbx_description
1 polymer ?
#
loop_
_entity_poly.entity_id
_entity_poly.type
_entity_poly.pdbx_seq_one_letter_code
_entity_poly.pdbx_strand_id
1 'polypeptide(L)'
;LRTRTRHLCVKYSRVLPNIRGHVVAARNGPARDHARGACLRMSDGDRAKPLRRDAASLGWLAQSSVQPRKRTAIEGVSGTSLVSLRSQLASKQQEAAATRSGALDPEELRARRKGRDVLSQSNPGVTSRDARDRADLPATPGDVLAASRAALERKAALYERLAAGEESAGGEYEVDFALKAPDTARLAVAGGLVSRDMLAERDRRAWEEEVEANHAQESEAEARRRSRIDAVKELMAETAEGRMAAQGARAASQQAAASKAAVLKAAFLKRQVEARRAKKAASGSKGGVT
;
A
#
# COMPACT_ATOMS: atom_id res chain seq x y z
N LEU A 1 0.93 1.91 -46.73
CA LEU A 1 2.30 1.61 -47.22
C LEU A 1 3.30 2.40 -46.39
N ARG A 2 4.38 1.73 -45.95
CA ARG A 2 5.52 2.21 -45.14
C ARG A 2 5.36 2.27 -43.62
N THR A 3 5.34 1.05 -43.10
CA THR A 3 6.01 0.60 -41.88
C THR A 3 7.41 1.19 -41.70
N ARG A 4 7.75 1.70 -40.51
CA ARG A 4 9.12 1.63 -39.96
C ARG A 4 9.09 1.38 -38.46
N THR A 5 9.47 0.15 -38.15
CA THR A 5 9.76 -0.44 -36.84
C THR A 5 11.22 -0.19 -36.43
N ARG A 6 11.46 -0.34 -35.12
CA ARG A 6 12.72 -0.66 -34.40
C ARG A 6 13.51 0.58 -33.89
N HIS A 7 14.10 0.61 -32.68
CA HIS A 7 14.62 -0.46 -31.82
C HIS A 7 14.46 -0.14 -30.31
N LEU A 8 14.08 -1.16 -29.55
CA LEU A 8 14.31 -1.30 -28.10
C LEU A 8 15.80 -1.58 -27.85
N CYS A 9 16.37 -0.97 -26.81
CA CYS A 9 17.57 -1.48 -26.16
C CYS A 9 17.41 -1.36 -24.64
N VAL A 10 17.12 -2.51 -24.03
CA VAL A 10 17.20 -2.75 -22.59
C VAL A 10 18.53 -3.46 -22.36
N LYS A 11 19.40 -2.90 -21.52
CA LYS A 11 20.46 -3.67 -20.85
C LYS A 11 20.60 -3.17 -19.41
N TYR A 12 20.05 -3.96 -18.49
CA TYR A 12 20.43 -3.99 -17.08
C TYR A 12 21.61 -4.95 -16.92
N SER A 13 22.64 -4.56 -16.18
CA SER A 13 23.49 -5.51 -15.46
C SER A 13 24.27 -4.80 -14.35
N ARG A 14 24.05 -5.30 -13.13
CA ARG A 14 24.65 -4.98 -11.83
C ARG A 14 26.17 -5.21 -11.84
N VAL A 15 26.95 -4.36 -11.15
CA VAL A 15 28.13 -4.77 -10.33
C VAL A 15 28.41 -3.70 -9.25
N LEU A 16 28.25 -4.05 -7.98
CA LEU A 16 29.05 -3.58 -6.83
C LEU A 16 30.06 -4.73 -6.52
N PRO A 17 31.13 -4.60 -5.70
CA PRO A 17 31.51 -3.53 -4.76
C PRO A 17 33.02 -3.14 -4.78
N ASN A 18 33.45 -2.11 -4.03
CA ASN A 18 34.71 -2.19 -3.27
C ASN A 18 34.82 -1.06 -2.22
N ILE A 19 35.06 -1.44 -0.97
CA ILE A 19 35.33 -0.57 0.18
C ILE A 19 36.82 -0.71 0.49
N ARG A 20 37.61 0.34 0.23
CA ARG A 20 38.94 0.60 0.79
C ARG A 20 39.05 2.13 0.86
N GLY A 21 39.19 2.75 2.02
CA GLY A 21 40.27 2.55 2.97
C GLY A 21 41.36 3.57 2.66
N HIS A 22 41.22 4.80 3.19
CA HIS A 22 42.33 5.75 3.25
C HIS A 22 42.34 6.45 4.60
N VAL A 23 43.22 5.92 5.44
CA VAL A 23 43.85 6.59 6.58
C VAL A 23 44.83 7.61 6.00
N VAL A 24 44.75 8.86 6.46
CA VAL A 24 45.85 9.81 6.37
C VAL A 24 46.07 10.43 7.75
N ALA A 25 47.34 10.30 8.16
CA ALA A 25 48.09 10.97 9.21
C ALA A 25 47.69 12.45 9.45
N ALA A 26 48.03 13.13 10.54
CA ALA A 26 49.18 13.02 11.40
C ALA A 26 49.00 13.96 12.63
N ARG A 27 49.60 13.54 13.75
CA ARG A 27 50.57 14.31 14.57
C ARG A 27 50.18 15.65 15.23
N ASN A 28 50.43 15.62 16.55
CA ASN A 28 51.02 16.67 17.40
C ASN A 28 50.08 17.76 17.95
N GLY A 29 49.88 17.74 19.28
CA GLY A 29 49.46 18.91 20.07
C GLY A 29 50.61 19.93 20.20
N PRO A 30 50.61 20.84 21.21
CA PRO A 30 49.75 20.94 22.38
C PRO A 30 49.26 22.38 22.68
N ALA A 31 48.80 22.58 23.92
CA ALA A 31 48.78 23.81 24.71
C ALA A 31 47.38 24.36 25.05
N ARG A 32 47.08 24.21 26.35
CA ARG A 32 46.10 24.97 27.10
C ARG A 32 46.66 26.37 27.29
N ASP A 33 45.85 27.38 27.02
CA ASP A 33 46.00 28.70 27.64
C ASP A 33 44.64 29.21 28.13
N HIS A 34 44.68 29.75 29.34
CA HIS A 34 43.59 30.41 30.03
C HIS A 34 43.18 31.70 29.31
N ALA A 35 41.89 32.05 29.34
CA ALA A 35 41.40 33.31 29.90
C ALA A 35 40.01 33.70 29.39
N ARG A 36 39.15 34.01 30.38
CA ARG A 36 38.30 35.21 30.47
C ARG A 36 37.10 35.33 29.52
N GLY A 37 35.96 35.58 30.16
CA GLY A 37 34.67 35.77 29.54
C GLY A 37 34.57 37.01 28.65
N ALA A 38 33.64 36.90 27.71
CA ALA A 38 32.99 38.03 27.09
C ALA A 38 31.55 37.60 26.78
N CYS A 39 30.60 38.19 27.49
CA CYS A 39 29.19 38.16 27.12
C CYS A 39 29.02 38.92 25.80
N LEU A 40 29.15 38.23 24.67
CA LEU A 40 28.64 38.76 23.40
C LEU A 40 27.21 38.28 23.18
N ARG A 41 26.30 39.24 23.34
CA ARG A 41 24.95 39.26 22.80
C ARG A 41 24.98 38.80 21.33
N MET A 42 24.61 37.56 21.07
CA MET A 42 24.49 37.04 19.71
C MET A 42 23.24 37.64 19.07
N SER A 43 23.45 38.39 17.99
CA SER A 43 22.42 38.90 17.10
C SER A 43 21.62 37.74 16.49
N ASP A 44 20.30 37.89 16.43
CA ASP A 44 19.32 36.98 15.80
C ASP A 44 19.49 36.92 14.27
N GLY A 45 20.66 36.50 13.79
CA GLY A 45 21.04 36.56 12.36
C GLY A 45 21.08 35.22 11.64
N ASP A 46 21.34 34.11 12.34
CA ASP A 46 21.59 32.81 11.70
C ASP A 46 20.73 31.70 12.31
N ARG A 47 19.41 31.80 12.12
CA ARG A 47 18.57 30.59 12.18
C ARG A 47 18.89 29.75 10.96
N ALA A 48 19.87 28.86 11.12
CA ALA A 48 20.12 27.75 10.22
C ALA A 48 18.77 27.13 9.83
N LYS A 49 18.44 27.21 8.53
CA LYS A 49 17.25 26.57 7.97
C LYS A 49 17.32 25.10 8.40
N PRO A 50 16.30 24.54 9.08
CA PRO A 50 16.35 23.14 9.43
C PRO A 50 16.54 22.37 8.12
N LEU A 51 17.62 21.56 8.08
CA LEU A 51 17.87 20.61 7.01
C LEU A 51 16.54 19.92 6.75
N ARG A 52 15.99 20.13 5.55
CA ARG A 52 14.82 19.40 5.10
C ARG A 52 15.23 17.94 5.22
N ARG A 53 14.69 17.24 6.21
CA ARG A 53 14.76 15.79 6.25
C ARG A 53 14.12 15.35 4.95
N ASP A 54 14.93 14.88 4.02
CA ASP A 54 14.49 14.13 2.85
C ASP A 54 13.96 12.77 3.33
N ALA A 55 12.97 12.80 4.22
CA ALA A 55 12.07 11.70 4.41
C ALA A 55 11.36 11.58 3.07
N ALA A 56 11.77 10.57 2.29
CA ALA A 56 11.11 10.17 1.06
C ALA A 56 9.60 10.35 1.26
N SER A 57 8.96 11.13 0.38
CA SER A 57 7.55 11.52 0.49
C SER A 57 6.72 10.32 0.96
N LEU A 58 6.29 10.32 2.24
CA LEU A 58 5.49 9.26 2.84
C LEU A 58 4.04 9.31 2.34
N GLY A 59 3.87 9.66 1.07
CA GLY A 59 2.62 9.77 0.36
C GLY A 59 1.69 10.88 0.86
N TRP A 60 0.49 10.87 0.26
CA TRP A 60 -0.61 11.78 0.53
C TRP A 60 -1.12 11.74 1.99
N LEU A 61 -0.82 10.69 2.76
CA LEU A 61 -1.24 10.54 4.15
C LEU A 61 -0.45 11.43 5.12
N ALA A 62 0.87 11.58 4.92
CA ALA A 62 1.72 12.37 5.81
C ALA A 62 1.89 13.84 5.36
N GLN A 63 1.77 14.12 4.06
CA GLN A 63 2.01 15.47 3.50
C GLN A 63 0.73 16.29 3.25
N SER A 64 -0.47 15.72 3.39
CA SER A 64 -1.73 16.44 3.11
C SER A 64 -2.09 17.52 4.13
N SER A 65 -1.41 17.58 5.28
CA SER A 65 -1.69 18.57 6.34
C SER A 65 -1.29 20.00 5.94
N VAL A 66 -0.33 20.16 5.04
CA VAL A 66 0.04 21.45 4.45
C VAL A 66 -0.49 21.47 3.03
N GLN A 67 -1.65 22.09 2.85
CA GLN A 67 -2.22 22.28 1.52
C GLN A 67 -1.16 22.94 0.63
N PRO A 68 -0.75 22.31 -0.49
CA PRO A 68 0.29 22.87 -1.32
C PRO A 68 -0.19 24.22 -1.84
N ARG A 69 0.55 25.28 -1.51
CA ARG A 69 0.20 26.66 -1.88
C ARG A 69 0.14 26.87 -3.39
N LYS A 70 0.83 26.01 -4.15
CA LYS A 70 0.85 25.99 -5.61
C LYS A 70 0.41 24.60 -6.08
N ARG A 71 -0.27 24.54 -7.23
CA ARG A 71 -0.66 23.28 -7.86
C ARG A 71 0.60 22.47 -8.19
N THR A 72 0.72 21.27 -7.64
CA THR A 72 1.72 20.29 -8.03
C THR A 72 1.14 19.43 -9.15
N ALA A 73 1.90 19.24 -10.22
CA ALA A 73 1.56 18.27 -11.25
C ALA A 73 1.77 16.87 -10.66
N ILE A 74 0.77 16.00 -10.84
CA ILE A 74 0.88 14.60 -10.44
C ILE A 74 1.42 13.85 -11.66
N GLU A 75 2.52 13.13 -11.49
CA GLU A 75 3.13 12.34 -12.55
C GLU A 75 2.09 11.35 -13.13
N GLY A 76 1.96 11.33 -14.46
CA GLY A 76 0.99 10.49 -15.16
C GLY A 76 -0.46 11.01 -15.20
N VAL A 77 -0.79 12.15 -14.57
CA VAL A 77 -2.13 12.75 -14.64
C VAL A 77 -2.10 14.07 -15.39
N SER A 78 -2.81 14.13 -16.52
CA SER A 78 -2.95 15.37 -17.29
C SER A 78 -3.85 16.40 -16.58
N GLY A 79 -3.61 17.68 -16.85
CA GLY A 79 -4.44 18.77 -16.30
C GLY A 79 -5.92 18.66 -16.68
N THR A 80 -6.23 18.12 -17.87
CA THR A 80 -7.60 17.87 -18.34
C THR A 80 -8.26 16.72 -17.57
N SER A 81 -7.54 15.65 -17.29
CA SER A 81 -8.02 14.55 -16.45
C SER A 81 -8.33 15.02 -15.03
N LEU A 82 -7.54 15.93 -14.46
CA LEU A 82 -7.84 16.54 -13.16
C LEU A 82 -9.11 17.40 -13.16
N VAL A 83 -9.36 18.14 -14.23
CA VAL A 83 -10.59 18.94 -14.37
C VAL A 83 -11.80 18.02 -14.53
N SER A 84 -11.70 16.98 -15.36
CA SER A 84 -12.74 15.95 -15.52
C SER A 84 -13.05 15.23 -14.20
N LEU A 85 -12.03 14.90 -13.41
CA LEU A 85 -12.22 14.28 -12.10
C LEU A 85 -12.94 15.23 -11.13
N ARG A 86 -12.58 16.52 -11.13
CA ARG A 86 -13.25 17.53 -10.29
C ARG A 86 -14.70 17.72 -10.68
N SER A 87 -15.03 17.74 -11.98
CA SER A 87 -16.42 17.83 -12.41
C SER A 87 -17.21 16.60 -11.98
N GLN A 88 -16.65 15.39 -12.14
CA GLN A 88 -17.29 14.15 -11.68
C GLN A 88 -17.52 14.16 -10.16
N LEU A 89 -16.53 14.60 -9.38
CA LEU A 89 -16.64 14.69 -7.92
C LEU A 89 -17.72 15.71 -7.51
N ALA A 90 -17.76 16.88 -8.14
CA ALA A 90 -18.78 17.89 -7.89
C ALA A 90 -20.19 17.36 -8.22
N SER A 91 -20.36 16.73 -9.38
CA SER A 91 -21.62 16.08 -9.76
C SER A 91 -22.04 15.02 -8.73
N LYS A 92 -21.12 14.19 -8.26
CA LYS A 92 -21.40 13.15 -7.25
C LYS A 92 -21.74 13.73 -5.88
N GLN A 93 -21.10 14.83 -5.47
CA GLN A 93 -21.43 15.53 -4.23
C GLN A 93 -22.81 16.19 -4.29
N GLN A 94 -23.15 16.80 -5.44
CA GLN A 94 -24.49 17.35 -5.67
C GLN A 94 -25.54 16.25 -5.68
N GLU A 95 -25.30 15.12 -6.37
CA GLU A 95 -26.18 13.95 -6.33
C GLU A 95 -26.34 13.43 -4.90
N ALA A 96 -25.26 13.32 -4.12
CA ALA A 96 -25.31 12.86 -2.73
C ALA A 96 -26.03 13.85 -1.80
N ALA A 97 -25.92 15.16 -2.03
CA ALA A 97 -26.66 16.16 -1.29
C ALA A 97 -28.16 16.12 -1.64
N ALA A 98 -28.47 15.92 -2.92
CA ALA A 98 -29.84 15.81 -3.42
C ALA A 98 -30.52 14.50 -2.97
N THR A 99 -29.78 13.39 -2.82
CA THR A 99 -30.32 12.17 -2.18
C THR A 99 -30.55 12.33 -0.69
N ARG A 100 -29.60 12.96 0.03
CA ARG A 100 -29.73 13.20 1.48
C ARG A 100 -30.87 14.16 1.82
N SER A 101 -31.12 15.14 0.96
CA SER A 101 -32.23 16.09 1.11
C SER A 101 -33.57 15.56 0.58
N GLY A 102 -33.60 14.35 -0.01
CA GLY A 102 -34.80 13.77 -0.59
C GLY A 102 -35.31 14.50 -1.85
N ALA A 103 -34.48 15.38 -2.44
CA ALA A 103 -34.82 16.13 -3.65
C ALA A 103 -34.78 15.28 -4.93
N LEU A 104 -34.17 14.08 -4.86
CA LEU A 104 -34.15 13.11 -5.96
C LEU A 104 -35.16 12.00 -5.73
N ASP A 105 -35.99 11.75 -6.74
CA ASP A 105 -36.99 10.68 -6.71
C ASP A 105 -36.33 9.28 -6.72
N PRO A 106 -36.83 8.31 -5.92
CA PRO A 106 -36.31 6.94 -5.88
C PRO A 106 -36.33 6.19 -7.21
N GLU A 107 -37.21 6.48 -8.17
CA GLU A 107 -37.12 5.88 -9.51
C GLU A 107 -35.96 6.46 -10.33
N GLU A 108 -35.73 7.77 -10.24
CA GLU A 108 -34.60 8.42 -10.91
C GLU A 108 -33.25 7.88 -10.39
N LEU A 109 -33.18 7.58 -9.09
CA LEU A 109 -32.01 6.93 -8.46
C LEU A 109 -31.80 5.47 -8.88
N ARG A 110 -32.85 4.76 -9.27
CA ARG A 110 -32.75 3.41 -9.84
C ARG A 110 -32.34 3.46 -11.30
N ALA A 111 -32.90 4.39 -12.08
CA ALA A 111 -32.55 4.60 -13.49
C ALA A 111 -31.06 4.98 -13.65
N ARG A 112 -30.54 5.86 -12.77
CA ARG A 112 -29.12 6.26 -12.75
C ARG A 112 -28.16 5.13 -12.35
N ARG A 113 -28.64 4.13 -11.60
CA ARG A 113 -27.86 2.93 -11.21
C ARG A 113 -27.88 1.81 -12.25
N LYS A 114 -28.84 1.83 -13.17
CA LYS A 114 -29.07 0.78 -14.19
C LYS A 114 -27.95 0.63 -15.23
N GLY A 115 -26.92 1.48 -15.21
CA GLY A 115 -25.76 1.38 -16.09
C GLY A 115 -24.67 0.38 -15.66
N ARG A 116 -24.83 -0.28 -14.50
CA ARG A 116 -23.84 -1.25 -14.00
C ARG A 116 -24.56 -2.49 -13.50
N ASP A 117 -24.79 -3.44 -14.40
CA ASP A 117 -25.24 -4.77 -14.02
C ASP A 117 -24.11 -5.47 -13.27
N VAL A 118 -24.33 -5.70 -11.98
CA VAL A 118 -23.35 -6.36 -11.10
C VAL A 118 -23.17 -7.83 -11.51
N LEU A 119 -24.18 -8.43 -12.16
CA LEU A 119 -24.12 -9.80 -12.65
C LEU A 119 -23.33 -9.92 -13.96
N SER A 120 -23.17 -8.84 -14.72
CA SER A 120 -22.34 -8.81 -15.93
C SER A 120 -20.86 -8.52 -15.65
N GLN A 121 -20.50 -8.17 -14.41
CA GLN A 121 -19.11 -7.91 -14.03
C GLN A 121 -18.41 -9.20 -13.62
N SER A 122 -17.66 -9.80 -14.55
CA SER A 122 -16.71 -10.86 -14.20
C SER A 122 -15.46 -10.26 -13.54
N ASN A 123 -14.91 -10.95 -12.54
CA ASN A 123 -13.68 -10.53 -11.90
C ASN A 123 -12.51 -10.56 -12.90
N PRO A 124 -11.66 -9.52 -12.95
CA PRO A 124 -10.53 -9.49 -13.86
C PRO A 124 -9.59 -10.66 -13.54
N GLY A 125 -9.30 -11.49 -14.54
CA GLY A 125 -8.39 -12.63 -14.43
C GLY A 125 -9.05 -13.99 -14.22
N VAL A 126 -10.37 -14.07 -14.02
CA VAL A 126 -11.09 -15.36 -13.94
C VAL A 126 -10.93 -16.13 -15.26
N THR A 127 -11.19 -15.48 -16.39
CA THR A 127 -11.06 -16.10 -17.71
C THR A 127 -9.64 -16.58 -18.01
N SER A 128 -8.62 -15.87 -17.53
CA SER A 128 -7.21 -16.25 -17.70
C SER A 128 -6.80 -17.40 -16.77
N ARG A 129 -7.38 -17.50 -15.58
CA ARG A 129 -7.19 -18.66 -14.70
C ARG A 129 -7.91 -19.87 -15.29
N ASP A 130 -9.18 -19.75 -15.66
CA ASP A 130 -9.94 -20.83 -16.28
C ASP A 130 -9.26 -21.37 -17.55
N ALA A 131 -8.62 -20.51 -18.34
CA ALA A 131 -7.87 -20.92 -19.53
C ALA A 131 -6.59 -21.72 -19.17
N ARG A 132 -5.91 -21.35 -18.08
CA ARG A 132 -4.74 -22.09 -17.59
C ARG A 132 -5.16 -23.43 -16.99
N ASP A 133 -6.15 -23.40 -16.11
CA ASP A 133 -6.68 -24.61 -15.47
C ASP A 133 -7.19 -25.61 -16.52
N ARG A 134 -7.83 -25.13 -17.59
CA ARG A 134 -8.26 -25.98 -18.72
C ARG A 134 -7.09 -26.52 -19.54
N ALA A 135 -5.97 -25.80 -19.63
CA ALA A 135 -4.77 -26.28 -20.31
C ALA A 135 -3.98 -27.27 -19.45
N ASP A 136 -4.02 -27.12 -18.13
CA ASP A 136 -3.34 -27.97 -17.15
C ASP A 136 -4.09 -29.29 -16.90
N LEU A 137 -5.41 -29.31 -17.13
CA LEU A 137 -6.17 -30.56 -17.14
C LEU A 137 -5.76 -31.39 -18.36
N PRO A 138 -5.27 -32.64 -18.16
CA PRO A 138 -5.01 -33.53 -19.28
C PRO A 138 -6.34 -33.71 -20.02
N ALA A 139 -6.32 -33.50 -21.35
CA ALA A 139 -7.49 -33.74 -22.17
C ALA A 139 -7.99 -35.14 -21.84
N THR A 140 -9.17 -35.25 -21.23
CA THR A 140 -9.84 -36.55 -21.08
C THR A 140 -9.93 -37.08 -22.49
N PRO A 141 -9.23 -38.18 -22.84
CA PRO A 141 -9.35 -38.71 -24.17
C PRO A 141 -10.83 -39.00 -24.38
N GLY A 142 -11.39 -38.60 -25.52
CA GLY A 142 -12.82 -38.74 -25.83
C GLY A 142 -13.34 -40.18 -25.79
N ASP A 143 -12.47 -41.12 -25.40
CA ASP A 143 -12.70 -42.54 -25.35
C ASP A 143 -12.31 -43.21 -24.01
N VAL A 144 -12.29 -42.47 -22.89
CA VAL A 144 -12.13 -43.11 -21.56
C VAL A 144 -13.22 -44.16 -21.34
N LEU A 145 -14.43 -43.91 -21.83
CA LEU A 145 -15.56 -44.84 -21.70
C LEU A 145 -15.40 -46.09 -22.57
N ALA A 146 -14.96 -46.03 -23.83
CA ALA A 146 -14.74 -47.28 -24.58
C ALA A 146 -13.42 -47.96 -24.20
N ALA A 147 -12.38 -47.24 -23.78
CA ALA A 147 -11.18 -47.86 -23.21
C ALA A 147 -11.48 -48.64 -21.93
N SER A 148 -12.29 -48.06 -21.03
CA SER A 148 -12.74 -48.75 -19.81
C SER A 148 -13.67 -49.92 -20.12
N ARG A 149 -14.60 -49.76 -21.07
CA ARG A 149 -15.46 -50.86 -21.55
C ARG A 149 -14.66 -52.01 -22.16
N ALA A 150 -13.70 -51.72 -23.04
CA ALA A 150 -12.83 -52.72 -23.64
C ALA A 150 -11.95 -53.43 -22.60
N ALA A 151 -11.48 -52.71 -21.58
CA ALA A 151 -10.74 -53.31 -20.47
C ALA A 151 -11.64 -54.24 -19.62
N LEU A 152 -12.90 -53.86 -19.40
CA LEU A 152 -13.87 -54.70 -18.68
C LEU A 152 -14.26 -55.94 -19.50
N GLU A 153 -14.45 -55.82 -20.81
CA GLU A 153 -14.72 -56.94 -21.71
C GLU A 153 -13.55 -57.94 -21.73
N ARG A 154 -12.30 -57.46 -21.76
CA ARG A 154 -11.10 -58.32 -21.64
C ARG A 154 -11.04 -59.05 -20.29
N LYS A 155 -11.36 -58.37 -19.19
CA LYS A 155 -11.40 -58.99 -17.86
C LYS A 155 -12.51 -60.03 -17.76
N ALA A 156 -13.71 -59.72 -18.25
CA ALA A 156 -14.85 -60.63 -18.24
C ALA A 156 -14.53 -61.91 -19.03
N ALA A 157 -14.00 -61.79 -20.24
CA ALA A 157 -13.58 -62.92 -21.05
C ALA A 157 -12.50 -63.77 -20.35
N LEU A 158 -11.56 -63.14 -19.63
CA LEU A 158 -10.55 -63.85 -18.84
C LEU A 158 -11.20 -64.64 -17.70
N TYR A 159 -12.17 -64.05 -16.98
CA TYR A 159 -12.89 -64.76 -15.92
C TYR A 159 -13.73 -65.93 -16.45
N GLU A 160 -14.38 -65.80 -17.61
CA GLU A 160 -15.12 -66.89 -18.25
C GLU A 160 -14.22 -68.08 -18.61
N ARG A 161 -13.03 -67.81 -19.15
CA ARG A 161 -12.03 -68.85 -19.46
C ARG A 161 -11.52 -69.57 -18.22
N LEU A 162 -11.21 -68.81 -17.15
CA LEU A 162 -10.81 -69.39 -15.87
C LEU A 162 -11.93 -70.23 -15.25
N ALA A 163 -13.18 -69.78 -15.33
CA ALA A 163 -14.33 -70.53 -14.82
C ALA A 163 -14.59 -71.82 -15.62
N ALA A 164 -14.28 -71.82 -16.92
CA ALA A 164 -14.32 -73.02 -17.77
C ALA A 164 -13.15 -73.99 -17.53
N GLY A 165 -12.16 -73.60 -16.72
CA GLY A 165 -10.97 -74.40 -16.43
C GLY A 165 -9.93 -74.40 -17.57
N GLU A 166 -9.98 -73.42 -18.47
CA GLU A 166 -8.99 -73.26 -19.54
C GLU A 166 -7.72 -72.62 -18.97
N GLU A 167 -6.61 -73.38 -18.94
CA GLU A 167 -5.31 -72.86 -18.49
C GLU A 167 -4.77 -71.81 -19.48
N SER A 168 -4.36 -70.66 -18.97
CA SER A 168 -3.72 -69.63 -19.79
C SER A 168 -2.38 -70.16 -20.30
N ALA A 169 -2.29 -70.41 -21.62
CA ALA A 169 -1.06 -70.85 -22.26
C ALA A 169 0.03 -69.78 -22.09
N GLY A 170 0.93 -69.95 -21.11
CA GLY A 170 2.16 -69.17 -20.99
C GLY A 170 2.49 -68.57 -19.62
N GLY A 171 1.75 -68.84 -18.54
CA GLY A 171 2.11 -68.35 -17.20
C GLY A 171 2.21 -66.82 -17.09
N GLU A 172 1.67 -66.08 -18.06
CA GLU A 172 1.78 -64.61 -18.16
C GLU A 172 1.18 -63.86 -16.97
N TYR A 173 0.34 -64.55 -16.20
CA TYR A 173 -0.34 -64.03 -15.01
C TYR A 173 0.12 -64.70 -13.70
N GLU A 174 1.12 -65.59 -13.77
CA GLU A 174 1.75 -66.19 -12.60
C GLU A 174 2.77 -65.21 -12.01
N VAL A 175 2.66 -64.94 -10.71
CA VAL A 175 3.60 -64.07 -10.01
C VAL A 175 4.82 -64.89 -9.61
N ASP A 176 5.93 -64.70 -10.30
CA ASP A 176 7.20 -65.32 -9.91
C ASP A 176 7.80 -64.60 -8.70
N PHE A 177 7.60 -65.19 -7.51
CA PHE A 177 8.06 -64.61 -6.24
C PHE A 177 9.59 -64.56 -6.12
N ALA A 178 10.32 -65.39 -6.89
CA ALA A 178 11.78 -65.40 -6.87
C ALA A 178 12.37 -64.17 -7.60
N LEU A 179 11.77 -63.76 -8.72
CA LEU A 179 12.14 -62.54 -9.46
C LEU A 179 11.65 -61.25 -8.77
N LYS A 180 10.69 -61.37 -7.84
CA LYS A 180 10.15 -60.24 -7.07
C LYS A 180 10.91 -59.98 -5.76
N ALA A 181 11.98 -60.72 -5.47
CA ALA A 181 12.87 -60.38 -4.37
C ALA A 181 13.54 -59.04 -4.67
N PRO A 182 13.48 -58.03 -3.77
CA PRO A 182 14.23 -56.80 -3.98
C PRO A 182 15.71 -57.14 -4.02
N ASP A 183 16.39 -56.75 -5.10
CA ASP A 183 17.80 -56.98 -5.35
C ASP A 183 18.65 -56.10 -4.40
N THR A 184 18.62 -56.43 -3.10
CA THR A 184 19.26 -55.67 -2.01
C THR A 184 20.77 -55.58 -2.17
N ALA A 185 21.37 -56.54 -2.89
CA ALA A 185 22.79 -56.57 -3.19
C ALA A 185 23.24 -55.48 -4.20
N ARG A 186 22.37 -55.09 -5.15
CA ARG A 186 22.70 -54.03 -6.14
C ARG A 186 22.53 -52.62 -5.57
N LEU A 187 21.66 -52.45 -4.56
CA LEU A 187 21.46 -51.18 -3.87
C LEU A 187 22.60 -50.84 -2.88
N ALA A 188 23.42 -51.82 -2.48
CA ALA A 188 24.49 -51.63 -1.49
C ALA A 188 25.78 -51.00 -2.07
N VAL A 189 25.95 -50.95 -3.39
CA VAL A 189 27.25 -50.62 -4.01
C VAL A 189 27.46 -49.11 -4.28
N ALA A 190 26.42 -48.28 -4.13
CA ALA A 190 26.51 -46.85 -4.45
C ALA A 190 26.24 -45.95 -3.23
N GLY A 191 27.13 -46.01 -2.23
CA GLY A 191 27.27 -44.96 -1.21
C GLY A 191 26.40 -45.09 0.04
N GLY A 192 26.90 -45.86 1.02
CA GLY A 192 26.58 -45.72 2.45
C GLY A 192 25.17 -46.16 2.86
N LEU A 193 25.06 -47.21 3.68
CA LEU A 193 23.78 -47.70 4.23
C LEU A 193 23.17 -46.69 5.23
N VAL A 194 22.49 -45.66 4.72
CA VAL A 194 21.53 -44.90 5.51
C VAL A 194 20.21 -45.68 5.44
N SER A 195 19.73 -46.18 6.59
CA SER A 195 18.40 -46.81 6.63
C SER A 195 17.34 -45.84 6.13
N ARG A 196 16.31 -46.35 5.46
CA ARG A 196 15.15 -45.55 5.02
C ARG A 196 14.58 -44.70 6.16
N ASP A 197 14.61 -45.23 7.38
CA ASP A 197 14.14 -44.51 8.57
C ASP A 197 15.03 -43.31 8.93
N MET A 198 16.35 -43.43 8.74
CA MET A 198 17.29 -42.33 8.96
C MET A 198 17.17 -41.23 7.91
N LEU A 199 16.82 -41.57 6.66
CA LEU A 199 16.48 -40.59 5.62
C LEU A 199 15.19 -39.86 5.94
N ALA A 200 14.15 -40.59 6.36
CA ALA A 200 12.86 -40.01 6.73
C ALA A 200 12.96 -39.05 7.92
N GLU A 201 13.79 -39.36 8.93
CA GLU A 201 14.06 -38.45 10.04
C GLU A 201 14.83 -37.19 9.60
N ARG A 202 15.74 -37.31 8.62
CA ARG A 202 16.46 -36.15 8.08
C ARG A 202 15.53 -35.21 7.32
N ASP A 203 14.62 -35.78 6.52
CA ASP A 203 13.63 -35.01 5.78
C ASP A 203 12.62 -34.33 6.73
N ARG A 204 12.24 -35.02 7.82
CA ARG A 204 11.41 -34.41 8.88
C ARG A 204 12.11 -33.22 9.53
N ARG A 205 13.38 -33.35 9.94
CA ARG A 205 14.13 -32.24 10.54
C ARG A 205 14.32 -31.07 9.58
N ALA A 206 14.62 -31.36 8.31
CA ALA A 206 14.73 -30.31 7.30
C ALA A 206 13.40 -29.56 7.13
N TRP A 207 12.27 -30.27 7.17
CA TRP A 207 10.94 -29.66 7.15
C TRP A 207 10.65 -28.83 8.41
N GLU A 208 11.00 -29.33 9.61
CA GLU A 208 10.84 -28.59 10.87
C GLU A 208 11.68 -27.29 10.87
N GLU A 209 12.95 -27.36 10.44
CA GLU A 209 13.83 -26.20 10.30
C GLU A 209 13.29 -25.17 9.28
N GLU A 210 12.74 -25.65 8.16
CA GLU A 210 12.11 -24.78 7.16
C GLU A 210 10.86 -24.09 7.72
N VAL A 211 10.03 -24.81 8.48
CA VAL A 211 8.84 -24.26 9.14
C VAL A 211 9.23 -23.21 10.18
N GLU A 212 10.23 -23.49 11.02
CA GLU A 212 10.75 -22.54 12.00
C GLU A 212 11.34 -21.30 11.32
N ALA A 213 12.12 -21.47 10.24
CA ALA A 213 12.66 -20.37 9.47
C ALA A 213 11.56 -19.51 8.84
N ASN A 214 10.52 -20.14 8.30
CA ASN A 214 9.36 -19.44 7.73
C ASN A 214 8.61 -18.65 8.81
N HIS A 215 8.37 -19.24 9.98
CA HIS A 215 7.74 -18.55 11.11
C HIS A 215 8.60 -17.39 11.63
N ALA A 216 9.92 -17.56 11.71
CA ALA A 216 10.84 -16.49 12.09
C ALA A 216 10.77 -15.33 11.10
N GLN A 217 10.84 -15.62 9.79
CA GLN A 217 10.71 -14.60 8.74
C GLN A 217 9.36 -13.88 8.78
N GLU A 218 8.27 -14.62 9.02
CA GLU A 218 6.94 -14.05 9.16
C GLU A 218 6.85 -13.14 10.39
N SER A 219 7.40 -13.55 11.53
CA SER A 219 7.45 -12.74 12.75
C SER A 219 8.24 -11.44 12.56
N GLU A 220 9.38 -11.50 11.85
CA GLU A 220 10.16 -10.31 11.52
C GLU A 220 9.40 -9.39 10.56
N ALA A 221 8.72 -9.97 9.57
CA ALA A 221 7.89 -9.21 8.64
C ALA A 221 6.73 -8.53 9.37
N GLU A 222 6.10 -9.19 10.34
CA GLU A 222 5.09 -8.60 11.22
C GLU A 222 5.66 -7.48 12.08
N ALA A 223 6.84 -7.67 12.69
CA ALA A 223 7.50 -6.64 13.47
C ALA A 223 7.75 -5.39 12.63
N ARG A 224 8.27 -5.55 11.40
CA ARG A 224 8.47 -4.44 10.45
C ARG A 224 7.15 -3.75 10.08
N ARG A 225 6.05 -4.52 9.89
CA ARG A 225 4.71 -3.95 9.64
C ARG A 225 4.22 -3.15 10.85
N ARG A 226 4.37 -3.68 12.07
CA ARG A 226 3.98 -3.02 13.32
C ARG A 226 4.77 -1.72 13.51
N SER A 227 6.10 -1.75 13.40
CA SER A 227 6.93 -0.54 13.49
C SER A 227 6.53 0.52 12.46
N ARG A 228 6.19 0.12 11.22
CA ARG A 228 5.70 1.05 10.20
C ARG A 228 4.35 1.66 10.58
N ILE A 229 3.43 0.85 11.10
CA ILE A 229 2.12 1.32 11.56
C ILE A 229 2.29 2.31 12.70
N ASP A 230 3.16 2.02 13.67
CA ASP A 230 3.37 2.87 14.82
C ASP A 230 4.05 4.18 14.43
N ALA A 231 5.05 4.15 13.54
CA ALA A 231 5.63 5.37 12.96
C ALA A 231 4.59 6.23 12.24
N VAL A 232 3.63 5.62 11.52
CA VAL A 232 2.53 6.36 10.89
C VAL A 232 1.59 6.96 11.94
N LYS A 233 1.26 6.25 13.01
CA LYS A 233 0.43 6.77 14.10
C LYS A 233 1.08 7.97 14.78
N GLU A 234 2.39 7.90 15.05
CA GLU A 234 3.16 9.01 15.63
C GLU A 234 3.10 10.25 14.73
N LEU A 235 3.35 10.09 13.43
CA LEU A 235 3.21 11.18 12.46
C LEU A 235 1.76 11.74 12.40
N MET A 236 0.75 10.89 12.54
CA MET A 236 -0.65 11.34 12.60
C MET A 236 -0.94 12.15 13.87
N ALA A 237 -0.33 11.80 15.00
CA ALA A 237 -0.43 12.56 16.24
C ALA A 237 0.24 13.94 16.09
N GLU A 238 1.48 13.98 15.61
CA GLU A 238 2.20 15.24 15.36
C GLU A 238 1.44 16.17 14.40
N THR A 239 0.86 15.63 13.33
CA THR A 239 0.06 16.42 12.39
C THR A 239 -1.29 16.86 12.98
N ALA A 240 -1.88 16.11 13.89
CA ALA A 240 -3.06 16.55 14.63
C ALA A 240 -2.72 17.70 15.58
N GLU A 241 -1.62 17.62 16.32
CA GLU A 241 -1.11 18.70 17.17
C GLU A 241 -0.81 19.96 16.36
N GLY A 242 -0.14 19.82 15.21
CA GLY A 242 0.11 20.93 14.28
C GLY A 242 -1.17 21.60 13.79
N ARG A 243 -2.24 20.82 13.53
CA ARG A 243 -3.57 21.36 13.18
C ARG A 243 -4.20 22.13 14.33
N MET A 244 -4.18 21.58 15.54
CA MET A 244 -4.72 22.23 16.74
C MET A 244 -3.98 23.53 17.05
N ALA A 245 -2.64 23.53 16.95
CA ALA A 245 -1.82 24.72 17.13
C ALA A 245 -2.13 25.79 16.07
N ALA A 246 -2.24 25.41 14.79
CA ALA A 246 -2.59 26.33 13.72
C ALA A 246 -4.03 26.89 13.86
N GLN A 247 -4.98 26.06 14.29
CA GLN A 247 -6.35 26.50 14.60
C GLN A 247 -6.37 27.46 15.79
N GLY A 248 -5.61 27.16 16.85
CA GLY A 248 -5.43 28.03 18.01
C GLY A 248 -4.83 29.39 17.64
N ALA A 249 -3.77 29.41 16.83
CA ALA A 249 -3.16 30.65 16.35
C ALA A 249 -4.13 31.49 15.48
N ARG A 250 -4.95 30.84 14.64
CA ARG A 250 -6.01 31.52 13.87
C ARG A 250 -7.08 32.09 14.78
N ALA A 251 -7.56 31.32 15.76
CA ALA A 251 -8.55 31.77 16.73
C ALA A 251 -8.04 32.95 17.56
N ALA A 252 -6.80 32.89 18.04
CA ALA A 252 -6.15 33.99 18.75
C ALA A 252 -6.03 35.26 17.88
N SER A 253 -5.65 35.10 16.61
CA SER A 253 -5.59 36.23 15.66
C SER A 253 -6.97 36.84 15.41
N GLN A 254 -8.02 36.01 15.28
CA GLN A 254 -9.39 36.47 15.12
C GLN A 254 -9.91 37.18 16.38
N GLN A 255 -9.62 36.66 17.58
CA GLN A 255 -9.96 37.30 18.84
C GLN A 255 -9.25 38.65 19.00
N ALA A 256 -7.97 38.73 18.66
CA ALA A 256 -7.21 39.98 18.67
C ALA A 256 -7.75 40.99 17.66
N ALA A 257 -8.19 40.55 16.47
CA ALA A 257 -8.84 41.41 15.50
C ALA A 257 -10.23 41.88 16.00
N ALA A 258 -11.00 41.00 16.62
CA ALA A 258 -12.32 41.31 17.18
C ALA A 258 -12.22 42.28 18.37
N SER A 259 -11.25 42.11 19.26
CA SER A 259 -11.03 43.03 20.39
C SER A 259 -10.60 44.41 19.90
N LYS A 260 -9.69 44.48 18.92
CA LYS A 260 -9.32 45.74 18.25
C LYS A 260 -10.55 46.40 17.61
N ALA A 261 -11.37 45.63 16.89
CA ALA A 261 -12.59 46.14 16.27
C ALA A 261 -13.60 46.65 17.31
N ALA A 262 -13.76 45.97 18.45
CA ALA A 262 -14.64 46.40 19.53
C ALA A 262 -14.17 47.71 20.18
N VAL A 263 -12.86 47.85 20.42
CA VAL A 263 -12.26 49.09 20.96
C VAL A 263 -12.48 50.25 19.98
N LEU A 264 -12.21 50.04 18.70
CA LEU A 264 -12.43 51.05 17.66
C LEU A 264 -13.92 51.44 17.56
N LYS A 265 -14.82 50.46 17.61
CA LYS A 265 -16.27 50.71 17.62
C LYS A 265 -16.70 51.52 18.85
N ALA A 266 -16.20 51.19 20.03
CA ALA A 266 -16.50 51.93 21.26
C ALA A 266 -15.97 53.37 21.21
N ALA A 267 -14.75 53.59 20.74
CA ALA A 267 -14.17 54.92 20.57
C ALA A 267 -14.96 55.76 19.56
N PHE A 268 -15.36 55.15 18.44
CA PHE A 268 -16.19 55.80 17.44
C PHE A 268 -17.55 56.23 18.01
N LEU A 269 -18.21 55.37 18.78
CA LEU A 269 -19.49 55.69 19.41
C LEU A 269 -19.36 56.81 20.45
N LYS A 270 -18.30 56.80 21.28
CA LYS A 270 -18.01 57.90 22.22
C LYS A 270 -17.87 59.24 21.48
N ARG A 271 -17.08 59.26 20.40
CA ARG A 271 -16.90 60.46 19.57
C ARG A 271 -18.21 60.94 18.94
N GLN A 272 -19.09 60.04 18.51
CA GLN A 272 -20.41 60.42 18.02
C GLN A 272 -21.31 61.03 19.10
N VAL A 273 -21.30 60.46 20.31
CA VAL A 273 -22.07 61.00 21.45
C VAL A 273 -21.56 62.37 21.84
N GLU A 274 -20.24 62.56 21.93
CA GLU A 274 -19.62 63.86 22.20
C GLU A 274 -19.96 64.89 21.13
N ALA A 275 -19.87 64.52 19.83
CA ALA A 275 -20.25 65.39 18.74
C ALA A 275 -21.74 65.79 18.78
N ARG A 276 -22.64 64.86 19.13
CA ARG A 276 -24.07 65.16 19.32
C ARG A 276 -24.32 66.06 20.54
N ARG A 277 -23.62 65.82 21.65
CA ARG A 277 -23.69 66.66 22.86
C ARG A 277 -23.20 68.08 22.59
N ALA A 278 -22.08 68.24 21.89
CA ALA A 278 -21.55 69.53 21.48
C ALA A 278 -22.52 70.28 20.56
N LYS A 279 -23.12 69.60 19.57
CA LYS A 279 -24.17 70.18 18.72
C LYS A 279 -25.40 70.62 19.53
N LYS A 280 -25.85 69.82 20.51
CA LYS A 280 -26.98 70.18 21.39
C LYS A 280 -26.66 71.39 22.29
N ALA A 281 -25.44 71.48 22.82
CA ALA A 281 -25.00 72.63 23.58
C ALA A 281 -24.96 73.91 22.72
N ALA A 282 -24.45 73.80 21.48
CA ALA A 282 -24.44 74.90 20.53
C ALA A 282 -25.85 75.34 20.09
N SER A 283 -26.82 74.42 19.95
CA SER A 283 -28.22 74.78 19.66
C SER A 283 -28.96 75.34 20.87
N GLY A 284 -28.67 74.85 22.08
CA GLY A 284 -29.25 75.35 23.34
C GLY A 284 -28.81 76.77 23.68
N SER A 285 -27.58 77.14 23.32
CA SER A 285 -27.09 78.53 23.45
C SER A 285 -27.78 79.53 22.52
N LYS A 286 -28.49 79.08 21.48
CA LYS A 286 -29.18 79.94 20.50
C LYS A 286 -30.67 80.15 20.80
N GLY A 287 -31.23 79.45 21.79
CA GLY A 287 -32.64 79.51 22.17
C GLY A 287 -32.93 80.23 23.50
N GLY A 288 -31.93 80.88 24.10
CA GLY A 288 -32.03 81.57 25.39
C GLY A 288 -31.71 83.06 25.27
N VAL A 289 -32.38 83.77 24.38
CA VAL A 289 -32.50 85.24 24.38
C VAL A 289 -33.91 85.57 23.90
N THR A 290 -34.87 85.59 24.83
CA THR A 290 -36.11 86.39 24.81
C THR A 290 -36.62 86.45 26.25
#